data_AF-A0A0W1KRW3-F1
#
_entry.id   AF-A0A0W1KRW3-F1
#
_cell.length_a   1.000
_cell.length_b   1.000
_cell.length_c   1.000
_cell.angle_alpha   90.00
_cell.angle_beta   90.00
_cell.angle_gamma   90.00
#
_symmetry.space_group_name_H-M   'P 1'
#
loop_
_entity.id
_entity.type
_entity.pdbx_description
1 polymer ?
#
loop_
_entity_poly.entity_id
_entity_poly.type
_entity_poly.pdbx_seq_one_letter_code
_entity_poly.pdbx_strand_id
1 'polypeptide(L)'
;MFTEDKRNYRRMQVNATAMLTTIEPVAGLTYTAECVDLSATGLSLHLDDLLEPDTLLSVDIASTHPSIAPLKATAKVIRASKEDDGTITAGLEIIEFN
;
A
#
# COMPACT_ATOMS: atom_id res chain seq x y z
N MET A 1 4.12 -15.49 -31.65
CA MET A 1 2.69 -15.27 -31.38
C MET A 1 2.55 -15.12 -29.88
N PHE A 2 2.25 -13.89 -29.44
CA PHE A 2 1.91 -13.40 -28.09
C PHE A 2 2.72 -13.95 -26.89
N THR A 3 3.82 -13.30 -26.56
CA THR A 3 4.24 -13.20 -25.15
C THR A 3 3.20 -12.35 -24.43
N GLU A 4 2.31 -12.97 -23.67
CA GLU A 4 1.39 -12.27 -22.77
C GLU A 4 2.22 -11.44 -21.79
N ASP A 5 2.26 -10.14 -22.05
CA ASP A 5 2.93 -9.16 -21.21
C ASP A 5 2.14 -9.01 -19.90
N LYS A 6 2.33 -9.95 -18.97
CA LYS A 6 1.80 -9.92 -17.58
C LYS A 6 2.36 -8.77 -16.73
N ARG A 7 2.96 -7.74 -17.35
CA ARG A 7 3.73 -6.68 -16.68
C ARG A 7 3.11 -5.29 -16.79
N ASN A 8 1.88 -5.18 -17.27
CA ASN A 8 1.20 -3.88 -17.39
C ASN A 8 0.16 -3.63 -16.28
N TYR A 9 0.53 -3.86 -15.02
CA TYR A 9 -0.22 -3.24 -13.93
C TYR A 9 0.16 -1.76 -13.88
N ARG A 10 -0.55 -0.94 -14.64
CA ARG A 10 -0.38 0.53 -14.61
C ARG A 10 -0.48 1.00 -13.16
N ARG A 11 0.57 1.66 -12.68
CA ARG A 11 0.55 2.32 -11.37
C ARG A 11 0.02 3.74 -11.55
N MET A 12 -0.99 4.11 -10.77
CA MET A 12 -1.53 5.46 -10.72
C MET A 12 -0.87 6.18 -9.55
N GLN A 13 -0.28 7.35 -9.81
CA GLN A 13 0.14 8.23 -8.72
C GLN A 13 -1.09 8.86 -8.08
N VAL A 14 -1.20 8.73 -6.76
CA VAL A 14 -2.37 9.19 -6.00
C VAL A 14 -2.00 10.18 -4.90
N ASN A 15 -0.82 10.05 -4.27
CA ASN A 15 -0.35 10.90 -3.17
C ASN A 15 -1.47 11.18 -2.15
N ALA A 16 -2.06 10.10 -1.63
CA ALA A 16 -3.26 10.15 -0.80
C ALA A 16 -2.99 9.55 0.57
N THR A 17 -3.62 10.11 1.61
CA THR A 17 -3.51 9.56 2.97
C THR A 17 -4.19 8.19 3.04
N ALA A 18 -3.45 7.22 3.57
CA ALA A 18 -3.91 5.87 3.85
C ALA A 18 -3.90 5.64 5.36
N MET A 19 -5.00 5.10 5.88
CA MET A 19 -5.08 4.56 7.23
C MET A 19 -4.86 3.05 7.17
N LEU A 20 -3.89 2.58 7.93
CA LEU A 20 -3.52 1.17 8.00
C LEU A 20 -3.92 0.63 9.36
N THR A 21 -4.49 -0.58 9.39
CA THR A 21 -4.75 -1.30 10.64
C THR A 21 -4.21 -2.71 10.53
N THR A 22 -3.37 -3.12 11.47
CA THR A 22 -2.80 -4.48 11.48
C THR A 22 -3.86 -5.52 11.78
N ILE A 23 -3.76 -6.64 11.06
CA ILE A 23 -4.58 -7.83 11.21
C ILE A 23 -3.70 -8.94 11.82
N GLU A 24 -2.54 -9.20 11.23
CA GLU A 24 -1.54 -10.17 11.72
C GLU A 24 -0.13 -9.59 11.57
N PRO A 25 0.83 -9.90 12.46
CA PRO A 25 0.73 -10.84 13.58
C PRO A 25 0.06 -10.27 14.84
N VAL A 26 -0.05 -8.94 14.95
CA VAL A 26 -0.69 -8.25 16.09
C VAL A 26 -1.84 -7.42 15.56
N ALA A 27 -3.07 -7.70 15.97
CA ALA A 27 -4.25 -6.99 15.48
C ALA A 27 -4.45 -5.62 16.17
N GLY A 28 -4.94 -4.64 15.43
CA GLY A 28 -5.48 -3.38 15.96
C GLY A 28 -4.46 -2.24 16.15
N LEU A 29 -3.21 -2.40 15.72
CA LEU A 29 -2.27 -1.28 15.63
C LEU A 29 -2.63 -0.44 14.40
N THR A 30 -2.68 0.87 14.59
CA THR A 30 -3.07 1.81 13.53
C THR A 30 -1.90 2.71 13.13
N TYR A 31 -1.75 2.91 11.83
CA TYR A 31 -0.73 3.77 11.25
C TYR A 31 -1.36 4.69 10.21
N THR A 32 -0.77 5.87 10.05
CA THR A 32 -1.05 6.76 8.93
C THR A 32 0.12 6.68 7.95
N ALA A 33 -0.19 6.65 6.67
CA ALA A 33 0.80 6.60 5.60
C ALA A 33 0.38 7.51 4.44
N GLU A 34 1.32 7.91 3.60
CA GLU A 34 1.03 8.47 2.29
C GLU A 34 1.13 7.35 1.25
N CYS A 35 0.03 7.01 0.60
CA CYS A 35 0.05 6.16 -0.59
C CYS A 35 0.54 7.00 -1.78
N VAL A 36 1.77 6.74 -2.21
CA VAL A 36 2.40 7.44 -3.34
C VAL A 36 1.75 6.99 -4.64
N ASP A 37 1.65 5.68 -4.83
CA ASP A 37 1.09 5.09 -6.03
C ASP A 37 0.45 3.72 -5.76
N LEU A 38 -0.51 3.35 -6.61
CA LEU A 38 -1.24 2.08 -6.53
C LEU A 38 -1.43 1.43 -7.89
N SER A 39 -1.63 0.11 -7.90
CA SER A 39 -2.03 -0.66 -9.07
C SER A 39 -3.12 -1.66 -8.70
N ALA A 40 -3.54 -2.49 -9.66
CA ALA A 40 -4.49 -3.57 -9.40
C ALA A 40 -3.98 -4.64 -8.42
N THR A 41 -2.68 -4.70 -8.13
CA THR A 41 -2.07 -5.76 -7.31
C THR A 41 -1.21 -5.25 -6.16
N GLY A 42 -1.01 -3.94 -6.02
CA GLY A 42 -0.09 -3.45 -5.00
C GLY A 42 -0.14 -1.95 -4.76
N LEU A 43 0.50 -1.56 -3.66
CA LEU A 43 0.57 -0.20 -3.14
C LEU A 43 2.01 0.15 -2.80
N SER A 44 2.35 1.43 -2.93
CA SER A 44 3.62 1.99 -2.43
C SER A 44 3.32 3.11 -1.45
N LEU A 45 3.89 3.00 -0.26
CA LEU A 45 3.61 3.87 0.88
C LEU A 45 4.88 4.60 1.35
N HIS A 46 4.72 5.83 1.81
CA HIS A 46 5.64 6.50 2.73
C HIS A 46 5.06 6.49 4.15
N LEU A 47 5.92 6.25 5.13
CA LEU A 47 5.55 5.98 6.52
C LEU A 47 6.48 6.73 7.47
N ASP A 48 6.04 6.91 8.72
CA ASP A 48 6.88 7.44 9.80
C ASP A 48 7.73 6.34 10.48
N ASP A 49 7.29 5.08 10.39
CA ASP A 49 7.94 3.92 11.00
C ASP A 49 8.02 2.72 10.04
N LEU A 50 9.03 1.87 10.25
CA LEU A 50 9.23 0.64 9.49
C LEU A 50 8.13 -0.38 9.83
N LEU A 51 7.45 -0.87 8.79
CA LEU A 51 6.55 -2.01 8.90
C LEU A 51 7.34 -3.32 8.76
N GLU A 52 6.99 -4.32 9.55
CA GLU A 52 7.60 -5.64 9.44
C GLU A 52 7.12 -6.33 8.15
N PRO A 53 8.03 -6.95 7.37
CA PRO A 53 7.63 -7.82 6.25
C PRO A 53 6.66 -8.91 6.70
N ASP A 54 5.79 -9.33 5.78
CA ASP A 54 4.70 -10.29 5.99
C ASP A 54 3.59 -9.84 6.95
N THR A 55 3.64 -8.61 7.48
CA THR A 55 2.51 -8.01 8.21
C THR A 55 1.30 -7.89 7.30
N LEU A 56 0.15 -8.39 7.76
CA LEU A 56 -1.13 -8.27 7.08
C LEU A 56 -1.90 -7.08 7.62
N LEU A 57 -2.37 -6.21 6.73
CA LEU A 57 -2.97 -4.92 7.04
C LEU A 57 -4.31 -4.78 6.33
N SER A 58 -5.28 -4.17 7.01
CA SER A 58 -6.39 -3.49 6.36
C SER A 58 -5.91 -2.10 5.95
N VAL A 59 -6.16 -1.73 4.69
CA VAL A 59 -5.79 -0.46 4.09
C VAL A 59 -7.06 0.29 3.73
N ASP A 60 -7.16 1.54 4.17
CA ASP A 60 -8.23 2.47 3.83
C ASP A 60 -7.63 3.76 3.26
N ILE A 61 -7.79 3.98 1.97
CA ILE A 61 -7.41 5.23 1.30
C ILE A 61 -8.68 6.05 1.10
N ALA A 62 -8.78 7.14 1.84
CA ALA A 62 -9.86 8.09 1.69
C ALA A 62 -9.79 8.75 0.31
N SER A 63 -10.94 8.91 -0.34
CA SER A 63 -11.05 9.71 -1.56
C SER A 63 -10.84 11.19 -1.22
N THR A 64 -9.61 11.68 -1.36
CA THR A 64 -9.26 13.10 -1.17
C THR A 64 -9.56 13.94 -2.42
N HIS A 65 -9.88 13.30 -3.55
CA HIS A 65 -10.22 13.94 -4.81
C HIS A 65 -11.36 13.17 -5.51
N PRO A 66 -12.37 13.84 -6.11
CA PRO A 66 -13.50 13.19 -6.77
C PRO A 66 -13.13 12.26 -7.95
N SER A 67 -11.89 12.34 -8.44
CA SER A 67 -11.34 11.46 -9.48
C SER A 67 -10.63 10.21 -8.94
N ILE A 68 -10.38 10.14 -7.63
CA ILE A 68 -9.72 9.01 -6.97
C ILE A 68 -10.81 8.25 -6.20
N ALA A 69 -11.16 7.06 -6.67
CA ALA A 69 -12.10 6.21 -5.94
C ALA A 69 -11.49 5.85 -4.58
N PRO A 70 -12.30 5.84 -3.50
CA PRO A 70 -11.83 5.31 -2.22
C PRO A 70 -11.42 3.85 -2.39
N LEU A 71 -10.35 3.45 -1.71
CA LEU A 71 -9.84 2.08 -1.76
C LEU A 71 -9.87 1.47 -0.36
N LYS A 72 -10.57 0.35 -0.22
CA LYS A 72 -10.48 -0.52 0.95
C LYS A 72 -9.94 -1.87 0.48
N ALA A 73 -8.89 -2.35 1.13
CA ALA A 73 -8.22 -3.59 0.73
C ALA A 73 -7.53 -4.25 1.92
N THR A 74 -7.39 -5.57 1.85
CA THR A 74 -6.44 -6.30 2.70
C THR A 74 -5.15 -6.47 1.92
N ALA A 75 -4.02 -6.11 2.52
CA ALA A 75 -2.73 -6.12 1.85
C ALA A 75 -1.61 -6.60 2.77
N LYS A 76 -0.58 -7.22 2.19
CA LYS A 76 0.57 -7.75 2.90
C LYS A 76 1.82 -6.94 2.61
N VAL A 77 2.61 -6.62 3.63
CA VAL A 77 3.91 -5.97 3.46
C VAL A 77 4.89 -6.94 2.80
N ILE A 78 5.35 -6.63 1.59
CA ILE A 78 6.34 -7.45 0.87
C ILE A 78 7.76 -6.88 0.98
N ARG A 79 7.88 -5.58 1.28
CA ARG A 79 9.14 -4.89 1.54
C ARG A 79 8.91 -3.64 2.36
N ALA A 80 9.84 -3.31 3.23
CA ALA A 80 9.93 -2.01 3.88
C ALA A 80 11.41 -1.63 4.05
N SER A 81 11.75 -0.37 3.79
CA SER A 81 13.12 0.12 3.87
C SER A 81 13.15 1.55 4.39
N LYS A 82 14.24 1.88 5.07
CA LYS A 82 14.62 3.25 5.36
C LYS A 82 15.70 3.65 4.37
N GLU A 83 15.45 4.68 3.59
CA GLU A 83 16.36 5.22 2.60
C GLU A 83 17.42 6.12 3.27
N ASP A 84 18.49 6.45 2.54
CA ASP A 84 19.62 7.24 3.05
C ASP A 84 19.21 8.66 3.49
N ASP A 85 18.16 9.21 2.89
CA ASP A 85 17.60 10.52 3.27
C ASP A 85 16.69 10.47 4.51
N GLY A 86 16.51 9.29 5.08
CA GLY A 86 15.69 9.03 6.27
C GLY A 86 14.23 8.70 5.96
N THR A 87 13.80 8.79 4.70
CA THR A 87 12.44 8.41 4.27
C THR A 87 12.22 6.91 4.49
N ILE A 88 11.05 6.54 5.01
CA ILE A 88 10.66 5.14 5.15
C ILE A 88 9.61 4.81 4.10
N THR A 89 9.88 3.76 3.33
CA THR A 89 8.98 3.29 2.29
C THR A 89 8.54 1.86 2.54
N ALA A 90 7.32 1.52 2.12
CA ALA A 90 6.84 0.15 2.09
C ALA A 90 6.15 -0.18 0.77
N GLY A 91 6.41 -1.39 0.26
CA GLY A 91 5.65 -1.98 -0.82
C GLY A 91 4.70 -3.03 -0.26
N LEU A 92 3.43 -2.93 -0.61
CA LEU A 92 2.40 -3.88 -0.20
C LEU A 92 1.84 -4.59 -1.43
N GLU A 93 1.55 -5.88 -1.27
CA GLU A 93 0.77 -6.69 -2.22
C GLU A 93 -0.69 -6.72 -1.77
N ILE A 94 -1.61 -6.39 -2.67
CA ILE A 94 -3.06 -6.46 -2.39
C ILE A 94 -3.48 -7.93 -2.46
N ILE A 95 -4.06 -8.42 -1.37
CA ILE A 95 -4.59 -9.79 -1.26
C ILE A 95 -6.06 -9.82 -1.68
N GLU A 96 -6.84 -8.84 -1.26
CA GLU A 96 -8.26 -8.69 -1.60
C GLU A 96 -8.73 -7.24 -1.50
N PHE A 97 -9.80 -6.90 -2.23
CA PHE A 97 -10.52 -5.63 -2.12
C PHE A 97 -11.76 -5.81 -1.24
N ASN A 98 -12.09 -4.80 -0.43
CA ASN A 98 -13.17 -4.82 0.56
C ASN A 98 -14.27 -3.79 0.28
#